data_AF-A0A133V172-F1
#
_entry.id   AF-A0A133V172-F1
#
_cell.length_a   1.000
_cell.length_b   1.000
_cell.length_c   1.000
_cell.angle_alpha   90.00
_cell.angle_beta   90.00
_cell.angle_gamma   90.00
#
_symmetry.space_group_name_H-M   'P 1'
#
loop_
_entity.id
_entity.type
_entity.pdbx_description
1 polymer ?
#
loop_
_entity_poly.entity_id
_entity_poly.type
_entity_poly.pdbx_seq_one_letter_code
_entity_poly.pdbx_strand_id
1 'polypeptide(L)'
;MKNRSVVILAGGKSKRFESHSLSSSDKAIRKLGEKTLLENIVKTAGRTADEVLITVSDESRREKYDRILKKDKFSNVRVLVDEDSRCDGPLRGIMTGLKHGGGKLIMTLPCDVPLIKPEVLDYLFQSLDRSDAAVPTWPNGSLEPLIGAFRKEVMARVAEAICWLGRQRPDDLFRSAPSVNFVSVEKDLKPLDPDLDSFVNINYPQDLAEFPRPTSESNLFSETLRFESGINLKNLTDVFNSAKISKGVEDAKIVESLYERSVERGALFWSAAALERKAKILEKSPEEEVRMKKKIKSEASAVFRRAGEQFEREAGMHVRRSILFLATHALLDGEYCWRRAGAEQNAIQARIKAEALYDEMGLERR
;
A
#
# COMPACT_ATOMS: atom_id res chain seq x y z
N MET A 1 12.98 -2.43 -25.32
CA MET A 1 11.76 -2.43 -24.48
C MET A 1 12.11 -1.75 -23.17
N LYS A 2 11.22 -0.95 -22.58
CA LYS A 2 11.45 -0.35 -21.25
C LYS A 2 11.49 -1.45 -20.19
N ASN A 3 12.44 -1.40 -19.27
CA ASN A 3 12.57 -2.37 -18.20
C ASN A 3 12.08 -1.81 -16.87
N ARG A 4 12.34 -0.53 -16.58
CA ARG A 4 11.98 0.15 -15.33
C ARG A 4 11.10 1.36 -15.60
N SER A 5 9.98 1.45 -14.87
CA SER A 5 9.17 2.68 -14.77
C SER A 5 9.13 3.14 -13.32
N VAL A 6 9.17 4.45 -13.09
CA VAL A 6 8.89 5.05 -11.77
C VAL A 6 7.55 5.79 -11.85
N VAL A 7 6.72 5.62 -10.83
CA VAL A 7 5.39 6.23 -10.70
C VAL A 7 5.42 7.19 -9.51
N ILE A 8 5.38 8.49 -9.80
CA ILE A 8 5.32 9.54 -8.79
C ILE A 8 3.86 9.81 -8.44
N LEU A 9 3.50 9.59 -7.18
CA LEU A 9 2.15 9.79 -6.66
C LEU A 9 1.98 11.26 -6.25
N ALA A 10 1.20 12.02 -7.01
CA ALA A 10 0.99 13.46 -6.82
C ALA A 10 -0.50 13.86 -6.74
N GLY A 11 -1.39 12.91 -6.46
CA GLY A 11 -2.85 13.08 -6.43
C GLY A 11 -3.47 13.40 -5.05
N GLY A 12 -2.70 13.40 -3.96
CA GLY A 12 -3.26 13.63 -2.62
C GLY A 12 -3.97 14.98 -2.45
N LYS A 13 -5.05 15.01 -1.65
CA LYS A 13 -5.57 16.26 -1.10
C LYS A 13 -4.59 16.69 0.01
N SER A 14 -3.86 17.78 -0.18
CA SER A 14 -2.91 18.32 0.79
C SER A 14 -3.64 18.96 1.99
N LYS A 15 -4.57 18.25 2.62
CA LYS A 15 -5.45 18.76 3.68
C LYS A 15 -4.69 19.41 4.84
N ARG A 16 -3.45 18.96 5.07
CA ARG A 16 -2.55 19.51 6.11
C ARG A 16 -1.87 20.83 5.72
N PHE A 17 -1.79 21.16 4.42
CA PHE A 17 -1.31 22.46 3.91
C PHE A 17 -2.42 23.51 3.76
N GLU A 18 -3.69 23.12 3.89
CA GLU A 18 -4.84 24.03 3.75
C GLU A 18 -5.03 24.94 4.97
N SER A 19 -4.39 24.65 6.11
CA SER A 19 -4.62 25.34 7.38
C SER A 19 -3.97 26.71 7.52
N HIS A 20 -3.13 27.14 6.56
CA HIS A 20 -2.43 28.42 6.63
C HIS A 20 -2.74 29.25 5.37
N SER A 21 -3.17 30.49 5.61
CA SER A 21 -3.82 31.47 4.71
C SER A 21 -3.05 31.92 3.44
N LEU A 22 -2.37 31.02 2.74
CA LEU A 22 -1.61 31.33 1.52
C LEU A 22 -1.99 30.36 0.39
N SER A 23 -2.61 30.93 -0.64
CA SER A 23 -3.06 30.25 -1.86
C SER A 23 -2.00 29.33 -2.48
N SER A 24 -2.49 28.21 -3.04
CA SER A 24 -1.78 27.04 -3.61
C SER A 24 -1.46 25.93 -2.60
N SER A 25 -2.50 25.13 -2.34
CA SER A 25 -2.58 23.84 -1.60
C SER A 25 -1.86 22.67 -2.27
N ASP A 26 -0.94 22.95 -3.19
CA ASP A 26 -0.26 21.96 -4.00
C ASP A 26 1.22 21.91 -3.63
N LYS A 27 1.60 20.91 -2.83
CA LYS A 27 2.97 20.79 -2.32
C LYS A 27 3.96 20.42 -3.40
N ALA A 28 3.54 19.71 -4.43
CA ALA A 28 4.43 19.22 -5.48
C ALA A 28 5.14 20.38 -6.21
N ILE A 29 4.51 21.56 -6.25
CA ILE A 29 5.07 22.75 -6.90
C ILE A 29 5.80 23.72 -5.95
N ARG A 30 5.98 23.35 -4.68
CA ARG A 30 6.78 24.15 -3.75
C ARG A 30 8.24 24.07 -4.14
N LYS A 31 8.95 25.19 -4.04
CA LYS A 31 10.36 25.27 -4.40
C LYS A 31 11.24 24.74 -3.27
N LEU A 32 12.21 23.92 -3.65
CA LEU A 32 13.37 23.53 -2.88
C LEU A 32 14.61 23.94 -3.68
N GLY A 33 15.24 25.04 -3.26
CA GLY A 33 16.21 25.76 -4.09
C GLY A 33 15.54 26.36 -5.34
N GLU A 34 16.13 26.12 -6.50
CA GLU A 34 15.62 26.65 -7.79
C GLU A 34 14.49 25.81 -8.41
N LYS A 35 14.35 24.56 -7.97
CA LYS A 35 13.44 23.56 -8.54
C LYS A 35 12.28 23.27 -7.60
N THR A 36 11.16 22.86 -8.16
CA THR A 36 10.02 22.36 -7.38
C THR A 36 10.30 20.98 -6.79
N LEU A 37 9.55 20.57 -5.77
CA LEU A 37 9.63 19.20 -5.23
C LEU A 37 9.44 18.18 -6.35
N LEU A 38 8.45 18.41 -7.23
CA LEU A 38 8.15 17.57 -8.38
C LEU A 38 9.32 17.51 -9.38
N GLU A 39 9.92 18.64 -9.75
CA GLU A 39 11.08 18.65 -10.66
C GLU A 39 12.28 17.88 -10.07
N ASN A 40 12.53 18.01 -8.77
CA ASN A 40 13.61 17.29 -8.09
C ASN A 40 13.39 15.77 -8.12
N ILE A 41 12.20 15.30 -7.73
CA ILE A 41 11.90 13.86 -7.73
C ILE A 41 11.88 13.27 -9.15
N VAL A 42 11.36 14.01 -10.14
CA VAL A 42 11.37 13.60 -11.56
C VAL A 42 12.80 13.47 -12.08
N LYS A 43 13.66 14.44 -11.74
CA LYS A 43 15.07 14.42 -12.14
C LYS A 43 15.80 13.19 -11.58
N THR A 44 15.59 12.85 -10.31
CA THR A 44 16.20 11.65 -9.72
C THR A 44 15.62 10.38 -10.34
N ALA A 45 14.30 10.26 -10.43
CA ALA A 45 13.64 9.10 -11.03
C ALA A 45 14.09 8.85 -12.49
N GLY A 46 14.28 9.91 -13.26
CA GLY A 46 14.77 9.83 -14.65
C GLY A 46 16.21 9.33 -14.80
N ARG A 47 17.01 9.26 -13.71
CA ARG A 47 18.36 8.68 -13.73
C ARG A 47 18.36 7.15 -13.62
N THR A 48 17.30 6.56 -13.07
CA THR A 48 17.24 5.13 -12.75
C THR A 48 16.17 4.36 -13.54
N ALA A 49 15.26 5.07 -14.19
CA ALA A 49 14.14 4.50 -14.94
C ALA A 49 14.08 4.97 -16.40
N ASP A 50 13.61 4.08 -17.28
CA ASP A 50 13.39 4.35 -18.70
C ASP A 50 12.16 5.27 -18.92
N GLU A 51 11.31 5.38 -17.91
CA GLU A 51 10.07 6.14 -17.91
C GLU A 51 9.69 6.61 -16.52
N VAL A 52 9.20 7.84 -16.47
CA VAL A 52 8.59 8.39 -15.26
C VAL A 52 7.12 8.70 -15.58
N LEU A 53 6.23 8.18 -14.74
CA LEU A 53 4.81 8.51 -14.74
C LEU A 53 4.51 9.36 -13.52
N ILE A 54 3.64 10.34 -13.66
CA ILE A 54 3.14 11.14 -12.53
C ILE A 54 1.64 10.96 -12.50
N THR A 55 1.09 10.43 -11.41
CA THR A 55 -0.35 10.21 -11.28
C THR A 55 -0.97 11.33 -10.45
N VAL A 56 -2.06 11.90 -10.98
CA VAL A 56 -2.75 13.06 -10.39
C VAL A 56 -4.24 12.82 -10.28
N SER A 57 -4.90 13.53 -9.37
CA SER A 57 -6.33 13.36 -9.09
C SER A 57 -7.27 13.88 -10.19
N ASP A 58 -6.80 14.81 -11.01
CA ASP A 58 -7.65 15.55 -11.95
C ASP A 58 -6.85 16.20 -13.09
N GLU A 59 -7.61 16.60 -14.10
CA GLU A 59 -7.11 17.19 -15.35
C GLU A 59 -6.39 18.53 -15.14
N SER A 60 -6.85 19.35 -14.19
CA SER A 60 -6.23 20.65 -13.89
C SER A 60 -4.80 20.48 -13.37
N ARG A 61 -4.58 19.51 -12.47
CA ARG A 61 -3.22 19.13 -12.03
C ARG A 61 -2.38 18.57 -13.16
N ARG A 62 -2.95 17.77 -14.06
CA ARG A 62 -2.24 17.24 -15.25
C ARG A 62 -1.67 18.37 -16.09
N GLU A 63 -2.53 19.31 -16.51
CA GLU A 63 -2.13 20.46 -17.32
C GLU A 63 -1.11 21.36 -16.62
N LYS A 64 -1.23 21.52 -15.30
CA LYS A 64 -0.29 22.32 -14.50
C LYS A 64 1.10 21.69 -14.47
N TYR A 65 1.19 20.39 -14.19
CA TYR A 65 2.48 19.69 -14.11
C TYR A 65 3.12 19.52 -15.49
N ASP A 66 2.34 19.23 -16.53
CA ASP A 66 2.83 19.20 -17.92
C ASP A 66 3.52 20.53 -18.30
N ARG A 67 2.95 21.67 -17.91
CA ARG A 67 3.55 22.99 -18.16
C ARG A 67 4.85 23.22 -17.40
N ILE A 68 4.96 22.73 -16.16
CA ILE A 68 6.18 22.86 -15.36
C ILE A 68 7.29 22.00 -15.98
N LEU A 69 7.01 20.73 -16.25
CA LEU A 69 8.00 19.76 -16.70
C LEU A 69 8.50 20.01 -18.13
N LYS A 70 7.68 20.65 -18.98
CA LYS A 70 8.12 21.09 -20.32
C LYS A 70 9.25 22.12 -20.28
N LYS A 71 9.34 22.96 -19.24
CA LYS A 71 10.40 23.98 -19.12
C LYS A 71 11.79 23.35 -18.99
N ASP A 72 11.85 22.23 -18.29
CA ASP A 72 13.09 21.51 -17.99
C ASP A 72 13.44 20.41 -19.01
N LYS A 73 12.67 20.31 -20.10
CA LYS A 73 12.89 19.38 -21.22
C LYS A 73 12.97 17.90 -20.80
N PHE A 74 12.20 17.48 -19.80
CA PHE A 74 12.07 16.07 -19.46
C PHE A 74 11.36 15.30 -20.60
N SER A 75 12.08 14.41 -21.29
CA SER A 75 11.60 13.75 -22.51
C SER A 75 10.90 12.40 -22.28
N ASN A 76 11.05 11.80 -21.09
CA ASN A 76 10.54 10.47 -20.74
C ASN A 76 9.49 10.51 -19.62
N VAL A 77 8.78 11.63 -19.47
CA VAL A 77 7.79 11.85 -18.41
C VAL A 77 6.37 11.93 -18.98
N ARG A 78 5.41 11.27 -18.35
CA ARG A 78 3.98 11.39 -18.66
C ARG A 78 3.18 11.70 -17.39
N VAL A 79 2.29 12.68 -17.46
CA VAL A 79 1.32 12.96 -16.39
C VAL A 79 -0.01 12.30 -16.73
N LEU A 80 -0.52 11.47 -15.82
CA LEU A 80 -1.72 10.67 -15.99
C LEU A 80 -2.76 11.06 -14.94
N VAL A 81 -4.01 11.25 -15.36
CA VAL A 81 -5.12 11.37 -14.40
C VAL A 81 -5.46 9.99 -13.88
N ASP A 82 -5.69 9.89 -12.58
CA ASP A 82 -6.15 8.68 -11.92
C ASP A 82 -7.46 8.19 -12.56
N GLU A 83 -7.48 6.93 -12.96
CA GLU A 83 -8.67 6.33 -13.55
C GLU A 83 -9.72 6.00 -12.50
N ASP A 84 -10.99 6.01 -12.92
CA ASP A 84 -12.06 5.45 -12.12
C ASP A 84 -11.83 3.94 -11.93
N SER A 85 -11.79 3.52 -10.67
CA SER A 85 -11.47 2.16 -10.28
C SER A 85 -12.06 1.87 -8.91
N ARG A 86 -12.07 0.59 -8.51
CA ARG A 86 -12.43 0.18 -7.15
C ARG A 86 -11.38 0.58 -6.10
N CYS A 87 -10.21 1.07 -6.55
CA CYS A 87 -9.15 1.56 -5.70
C CYS A 87 -9.40 3.02 -5.26
N ASP A 88 -8.92 3.36 -4.06
CA ASP A 88 -8.98 4.73 -3.53
C ASP A 88 -7.64 5.09 -2.88
N GLY A 89 -7.48 6.38 -2.55
CA GLY A 89 -6.28 6.91 -1.94
C GLY A 89 -5.03 6.69 -2.81
N PRO A 90 -3.84 6.53 -2.19
CA PRO A 90 -2.61 6.28 -2.94
C PRO A 90 -2.66 5.05 -3.84
N LEU A 91 -3.42 4.01 -3.44
CA LEU A 91 -3.53 2.78 -4.21
C LEU A 91 -4.19 2.99 -5.58
N ARG A 92 -5.05 4.01 -5.73
CA ARG A 92 -5.57 4.43 -7.03
C ARG A 92 -4.46 4.91 -7.97
N GLY A 93 -3.58 5.78 -7.48
CA GLY A 93 -2.42 6.24 -8.25
C GLY A 93 -1.46 5.10 -8.59
N ILE A 94 -1.21 4.20 -7.64
CA ILE A 94 -0.40 3.00 -7.88
C ILE A 94 -1.03 2.14 -8.99
N MET A 95 -2.35 1.92 -8.96
CA MET A 95 -3.07 1.16 -9.99
C MET A 95 -2.98 1.82 -11.37
N THR A 96 -3.16 3.15 -11.46
CA THR A 96 -2.99 3.90 -12.71
C THR A 96 -1.58 3.69 -13.27
N GLY A 97 -0.55 3.78 -12.43
CA GLY A 97 0.84 3.52 -12.80
C GLY A 97 1.09 2.08 -13.25
N LEU A 98 0.55 1.10 -12.51
CA LEU A 98 0.61 -0.33 -12.85
C LEU A 98 -0.04 -0.66 -14.19
N LYS A 99 -1.11 0.05 -14.56
CA LYS A 99 -1.80 -0.14 -15.84
C LYS A 99 -1.00 0.44 -17.01
N HIS A 100 -0.52 1.68 -16.86
CA HIS A 100 0.04 2.48 -17.95
C HIS A 100 1.56 2.44 -18.08
N GLY A 101 2.28 1.97 -17.06
CA GLY A 101 3.73 1.83 -17.07
C GLY A 101 4.22 0.85 -18.13
N GLY A 102 5.22 1.25 -18.92
CA GLY A 102 5.81 0.38 -19.95
C GLY A 102 6.82 -0.62 -19.40
N GLY A 103 7.39 -0.37 -18.22
CA GLY A 103 8.41 -1.20 -17.58
C GLY A 103 7.85 -2.51 -17.02
N LYS A 104 8.68 -3.57 -17.05
CA LYS A 104 8.38 -4.84 -16.36
C LYS A 104 8.49 -4.69 -14.84
N LEU A 105 9.38 -3.80 -14.39
CA LEU A 105 9.55 -3.39 -13.01
C LEU A 105 8.99 -1.99 -12.85
N ILE A 106 8.21 -1.80 -11.79
CA ILE A 106 7.64 -0.50 -11.44
C ILE A 106 8.08 -0.16 -10.02
N MET A 107 8.39 1.10 -9.78
CA MET A 107 8.55 1.64 -8.44
C MET A 107 7.58 2.79 -8.25
N THR A 108 7.02 2.92 -7.06
CA THR A 108 6.26 4.10 -6.66
C THR A 108 7.13 5.00 -5.81
N LEU A 109 6.94 6.30 -5.94
CA LEU A 109 7.53 7.32 -5.08
C LEU A 109 6.46 8.35 -4.76
N PRO A 110 6.35 8.85 -3.52
CA PRO A 110 5.50 9.99 -3.25
C PRO A 110 6.24 11.28 -3.67
N CYS A 111 5.51 12.36 -3.97
CA CYS A 111 6.13 13.60 -4.45
C CYS A 111 6.83 14.44 -3.35
N ASP A 112 6.77 14.02 -2.08
CA ASP A 112 7.35 14.71 -0.92
C ASP A 112 8.80 14.41 -0.62
N VAL A 113 9.41 13.44 -1.29
CA VAL A 113 10.75 12.95 -0.96
C VAL A 113 11.76 13.46 -1.99
N PRO A 114 11.93 14.79 -2.16
CA PRO A 114 12.70 15.37 -3.25
C PRO A 114 14.20 15.08 -3.15
N LEU A 115 14.68 14.62 -1.99
CA LEU A 115 16.09 14.34 -1.71
C LEU A 115 16.49 12.89 -1.97
N ILE A 116 15.56 12.06 -2.45
CA ILE A 116 15.84 10.64 -2.74
C ILE A 116 17.02 10.43 -3.68
N LYS A 117 17.86 9.48 -3.31
CA LYS A 117 19.12 9.17 -3.97
C LYS A 117 18.90 8.10 -5.05
N PRO A 118 19.48 8.24 -6.25
CA PRO A 118 19.41 7.22 -7.30
C PRO A 118 19.85 5.82 -6.83
N GLU A 119 20.87 5.76 -5.97
CA GLU A 119 21.46 4.55 -5.43
C GLU A 119 20.44 3.72 -4.64
N VAL A 120 19.58 4.38 -3.84
CA VAL A 120 18.48 3.75 -3.11
C VAL A 120 17.44 3.20 -4.08
N LEU A 121 17.09 3.94 -5.14
CA LEU A 121 16.14 3.46 -6.15
C LEU A 121 16.70 2.23 -6.89
N ASP A 122 17.97 2.26 -7.28
CA ASP A 122 18.63 1.14 -7.95
C ASP A 122 18.67 -0.11 -7.07
N TYR A 123 19.00 0.05 -5.79
CA TYR A 123 18.99 -1.04 -4.82
C TYR A 123 17.61 -1.69 -4.68
N LEU A 124 16.55 -0.89 -4.58
CA LEU A 124 15.18 -1.41 -4.47
C LEU A 124 14.74 -2.15 -5.74
N PHE A 125 15.14 -1.69 -6.94
CA PHE A 125 14.91 -2.46 -8.17
C PHE A 125 15.68 -3.79 -8.18
N GLN A 126 16.94 -3.80 -7.74
CA GLN A 126 17.77 -5.02 -7.65
C GLN A 126 17.20 -6.01 -6.62
N SER A 127 16.59 -5.50 -5.56
CA SER A 127 15.91 -6.30 -4.53
C SER A 127 14.73 -7.13 -5.08
N LEU A 128 14.31 -6.93 -6.33
CA LEU A 128 13.29 -7.76 -6.98
C LEU A 128 13.83 -9.06 -7.59
N ASP A 129 15.15 -9.29 -7.66
CA ASP A 129 15.73 -10.46 -8.36
C ASP A 129 15.06 -11.79 -7.97
N ARG A 130 14.64 -11.93 -6.69
CA ARG A 130 14.00 -13.13 -6.16
C ARG A 130 12.64 -12.90 -5.50
N SER A 131 12.06 -11.72 -5.68
CA SER A 131 10.79 -11.34 -5.05
C SER A 131 9.90 -10.55 -6.01
N ASP A 132 8.60 -10.52 -5.72
CA ASP A 132 7.62 -9.78 -6.54
C ASP A 132 7.50 -8.32 -6.12
N ALA A 133 7.83 -8.02 -4.87
CA ALA A 133 7.85 -6.67 -4.33
C ALA A 133 9.07 -6.46 -3.41
N ALA A 134 9.46 -5.20 -3.24
CA ALA A 134 10.45 -4.75 -2.27
C ALA A 134 9.98 -3.44 -1.65
N VAL A 135 10.13 -3.29 -0.34
CA VAL A 135 9.71 -2.10 0.42
C VAL A 135 10.70 -1.79 1.54
N PRO A 136 11.18 -0.55 1.68
CA PRO A 136 11.98 -0.12 2.81
C PRO A 136 11.22 -0.34 4.12
N THR A 137 11.94 -0.86 5.11
CA THR A 137 11.43 -1.18 6.43
C THR A 137 12.38 -0.60 7.47
N TRP A 138 11.83 0.25 8.34
CA TRP A 138 12.57 0.92 9.40
C TRP A 138 12.96 -0.06 10.51
N PRO A 139 13.93 0.30 11.38
CA PRO A 139 14.33 -0.53 12.52
C PRO A 139 13.21 -0.89 13.50
N ASN A 140 12.15 -0.08 13.56
CA ASN A 140 10.93 -0.38 14.31
C ASN A 140 9.92 -1.25 13.56
N GLY A 141 10.23 -1.72 12.35
CA GLY A 141 9.38 -2.56 11.52
C GLY A 141 8.35 -1.80 10.67
N SER A 142 8.25 -0.47 10.76
CA SER A 142 7.32 0.29 9.92
C SER A 142 7.77 0.29 8.46
N LEU A 143 6.79 0.30 7.55
CA LEU A 143 7.03 0.29 6.11
C LEU A 143 7.00 1.70 5.54
N GLU A 144 7.74 1.91 4.44
CA GLU A 144 7.55 3.04 3.53
C GLU A 144 6.77 2.59 2.28
N PRO A 145 5.46 2.32 2.39
CA PRO A 145 4.71 1.62 1.35
C PRO A 145 4.53 2.44 0.06
N LEU A 146 4.79 3.76 0.11
CA LEU A 146 4.77 4.59 -1.09
C LEU A 146 6.11 4.64 -1.81
N ILE A 147 7.20 4.16 -1.18
CA ILE A 147 8.54 4.00 -1.75
C ILE A 147 8.78 2.51 -1.99
N GLY A 148 8.05 1.90 -2.91
CA GLY A 148 8.10 0.45 -3.12
C GLY A 148 8.40 0.08 -4.56
N ALA A 149 9.19 -0.96 -4.77
CA ALA A 149 9.45 -1.55 -6.08
C ALA A 149 8.67 -2.85 -6.24
N PHE A 150 8.25 -3.18 -7.46
CA PHE A 150 7.52 -4.41 -7.74
C PHE A 150 7.53 -4.83 -9.20
N ARG A 151 7.27 -6.13 -9.42
CA ARG A 151 7.02 -6.73 -10.73
C ARG A 151 5.61 -6.38 -11.19
N LYS A 152 5.51 -5.64 -12.31
CA LYS A 152 4.26 -5.08 -12.84
C LYS A 152 3.14 -6.12 -12.96
N GLU A 153 3.41 -7.23 -13.66
CA GLU A 153 2.38 -8.23 -13.97
C GLU A 153 1.77 -8.87 -12.73
N VAL A 154 2.60 -9.10 -11.71
CA VAL A 154 2.20 -9.68 -10.43
C VAL A 154 1.40 -8.69 -9.62
N MET A 155 1.97 -7.51 -9.40
CA MET A 155 1.37 -6.54 -8.49
C MET A 155 0.16 -5.83 -9.07
N ALA A 156 0.01 -5.75 -10.39
CA ALA A 156 -1.25 -5.32 -11.02
C ALA A 156 -2.43 -6.23 -10.61
N ARG A 157 -2.23 -7.56 -10.62
CA ARG A 157 -3.28 -8.51 -10.23
C ARG A 157 -3.55 -8.47 -8.73
N VAL A 158 -2.50 -8.34 -7.92
CA VAL A 158 -2.62 -8.21 -6.46
C VAL A 158 -3.39 -6.93 -6.10
N ALA A 159 -3.01 -5.79 -6.68
CA ALA A 159 -3.67 -4.51 -6.42
C ALA A 159 -5.14 -4.55 -6.83
N GLU A 160 -5.47 -5.13 -8.00
CA GLU A 160 -6.85 -5.27 -8.47
C GLU A 160 -7.68 -6.14 -7.51
N ALA A 161 -7.09 -7.23 -7.05
CA ALA A 161 -7.69 -8.16 -6.12
C ALA A 161 -8.01 -7.54 -4.75
N ILE A 162 -7.04 -6.86 -4.12
CA ILE A 162 -7.25 -6.21 -2.82
C ILE A 162 -8.25 -5.06 -2.92
N CYS A 163 -8.24 -4.28 -4.00
CA CYS A 163 -9.23 -3.22 -4.24
C CYS A 163 -10.64 -3.80 -4.40
N TRP A 164 -10.79 -4.95 -5.09
CA TRP A 164 -12.09 -5.62 -5.19
C TRP A 164 -12.60 -6.13 -3.83
N LEU A 165 -11.69 -6.63 -2.97
CA LEU A 165 -12.00 -6.97 -1.58
C LEU A 165 -12.32 -5.75 -0.71
N GLY A 166 -12.12 -4.52 -1.22
CA GLY A 166 -12.35 -3.27 -0.49
C GLY A 166 -11.22 -2.94 0.49
N ARG A 167 -10.01 -3.46 0.27
CA ARG A 167 -8.80 -3.19 1.04
C ARG A 167 -8.00 -2.13 0.29
N GLN A 168 -7.67 -1.03 0.97
CA GLN A 168 -7.17 0.19 0.33
C GLN A 168 -5.87 0.73 0.95
N ARG A 169 -5.37 0.12 2.03
CA ARG A 169 -4.12 0.59 2.64
C ARG A 169 -2.95 0.21 1.71
N PRO A 170 -2.00 1.13 1.46
CA PRO A 170 -0.80 0.80 0.71
C PRO A 170 -0.03 -0.39 1.29
N ASP A 171 -0.04 -0.58 2.62
CA ASP A 171 0.59 -1.73 3.28
C ASP A 171 -0.02 -3.07 2.85
N ASP A 172 -1.33 -3.08 2.56
CA ASP A 172 -2.03 -4.28 2.11
C ASP A 172 -1.49 -4.75 0.76
N LEU A 173 -0.87 -3.88 -0.05
CA LEU A 173 -0.20 -4.27 -1.30
C LEU A 173 0.99 -5.20 -1.03
N PHE A 174 1.85 -4.86 -0.06
CA PHE A 174 3.03 -5.66 0.29
C PHE A 174 2.67 -6.88 1.13
N ARG A 175 1.71 -6.72 2.05
CA ARG A 175 1.17 -7.82 2.87
C ARG A 175 0.53 -8.93 2.03
N SER A 176 -0.05 -8.58 0.89
CA SER A 176 -0.76 -9.51 -0.01
C SER A 176 0.08 -10.03 -1.18
N ALA A 177 1.29 -9.51 -1.37
CA ALA A 177 2.21 -9.94 -2.41
C ALA A 177 2.58 -11.44 -2.27
N PRO A 178 2.77 -12.20 -3.36
CA PRO A 178 3.21 -13.59 -3.26
C PRO A 178 4.57 -13.74 -2.61
N SER A 179 5.51 -12.87 -2.98
CA SER A 179 6.81 -12.73 -2.35
C SER A 179 7.20 -11.25 -2.21
N VAL A 180 7.72 -10.87 -1.04
CA VAL A 180 8.15 -9.50 -0.76
C VAL A 180 9.48 -9.51 -0.02
N ASN A 181 10.35 -8.58 -0.37
CA ASN A 181 11.53 -8.24 0.41
C ASN A 181 11.24 -6.99 1.25
N PHE A 182 11.20 -7.16 2.57
CA PHE A 182 11.26 -6.07 3.54
C PHE A 182 12.73 -5.64 3.63
N VAL A 183 13.07 -4.54 2.98
CA VAL A 183 14.45 -4.07 2.83
C VAL A 183 14.84 -3.25 4.06
N SER A 184 15.89 -3.66 4.79
CA SER A 184 16.33 -2.93 5.98
C SER A 184 16.89 -1.56 5.62
N VAL A 185 16.26 -0.51 6.16
CA VAL A 185 16.77 0.86 5.99
C VAL A 185 18.16 0.98 6.62
N GLU A 186 18.36 0.45 7.82
CA GLU A 186 19.61 0.59 8.57
C GLU A 186 20.77 -0.19 7.94
N LYS A 187 20.53 -1.44 7.53
CA LYS A 187 21.59 -2.31 7.01
C LYS A 187 21.88 -2.07 5.53
N ASP A 188 20.84 -1.93 4.72
CA ASP A 188 20.98 -2.05 3.26
C ASP A 188 20.91 -0.68 2.56
N LEU A 189 20.16 0.28 3.10
CA LEU A 189 19.96 1.58 2.46
C LEU A 189 20.84 2.69 3.06
N LYS A 190 21.08 2.70 4.36
CA LYS A 190 21.96 3.67 5.03
C LYS A 190 23.39 3.68 4.49
N PRO A 191 24.03 2.55 4.11
CA PRO A 191 25.34 2.61 3.46
C PRO A 191 25.35 3.33 2.11
N LEU A 192 24.19 3.40 1.43
CA LEU A 192 24.01 4.10 0.15
C LEU A 192 23.59 5.57 0.36
N ASP A 193 22.96 5.87 1.49
CA ASP A 193 22.46 7.18 1.88
C ASP A 193 22.67 7.41 3.39
N PRO A 194 23.89 7.79 3.81
CA PRO A 194 24.27 7.83 5.24
C PRO A 194 23.40 8.76 6.09
N ASP A 195 22.87 9.83 5.49
CA ASP A 195 22.00 10.81 6.15
C ASP A 195 20.51 10.48 6.02
N LEU A 196 20.17 9.39 5.31
CA LEU A 196 18.80 8.95 5.01
C LEU A 196 17.93 10.05 4.40
N ASP A 197 18.54 10.91 3.59
CA ASP A 197 17.89 11.99 2.85
C ASP A 197 16.73 11.47 1.98
N SER A 198 16.83 10.23 1.52
CA SER A 198 15.81 9.53 0.73
C SER A 198 14.45 9.37 1.38
N PHE A 199 14.41 9.54 2.69
CA PHE A 199 13.20 9.40 3.48
C PHE A 199 12.74 10.72 4.11
N VAL A 200 13.42 11.83 3.81
CA VAL A 200 13.00 13.17 4.25
C VAL A 200 11.72 13.55 3.51
N ASN A 201 10.63 13.67 4.26
CA ASN A 201 9.32 14.07 3.74
C ASN A 201 9.07 15.57 3.99
N ILE A 202 8.83 16.33 2.93
CA ILE A 202 8.46 17.76 3.04
C ILE A 202 6.93 17.87 3.10
N ASN A 203 6.40 18.06 4.32
CA ASN A 203 4.98 18.11 4.64
C ASN A 203 4.49 19.50 5.08
N TYR A 204 5.39 20.40 5.45
CA TYR A 204 5.06 21.75 5.88
C TYR A 204 6.06 22.76 5.29
N PRO A 205 5.68 24.06 5.16
CA PRO A 205 6.61 25.09 4.70
C PRO A 205 7.88 25.19 5.55
N GLN A 206 7.79 24.91 6.86
CA GLN A 206 8.90 24.92 7.80
C GLN A 206 9.96 23.86 7.45
N ASP A 207 9.54 22.72 6.90
CA ASP A 207 10.44 21.62 6.52
C ASP A 207 11.42 22.03 5.39
N LEU A 208 11.15 23.11 4.66
CA LEU A 208 12.05 23.67 3.65
C LEU A 208 13.26 24.39 4.27
N ALA A 209 13.16 24.80 5.53
CA ALA A 209 14.25 25.45 6.27
C ALA A 209 15.06 24.42 7.08
N GLU A 210 14.39 23.41 7.64
CA GLU A 210 15.01 22.35 8.43
C GLU A 210 14.39 21.00 8.04
N PHE A 211 15.21 20.12 7.48
CA PHE A 211 14.74 18.82 7.00
C PHE A 211 14.43 17.88 8.19
N PRO A 212 13.20 17.35 8.29
CA PRO A 212 12.85 16.39 9.32
C PRO A 212 13.48 15.04 8.98
N ARG A 213 14.74 14.84 9.39
CA ARG A 213 15.42 13.57 9.18
C ARG A 213 14.79 12.49 10.06
N PRO A 214 14.31 11.38 9.49
CA PRO A 214 13.77 10.29 10.28
C PRO A 214 14.88 9.65 11.11
N THR A 215 14.57 9.40 12.38
CA THR A 215 15.41 8.61 13.29
C THR A 215 14.60 7.44 13.82
N SER A 216 15.28 6.32 14.08
CA SER A 216 14.69 5.18 14.77
C SER A 216 15.73 4.60 15.72
N GLU A 217 15.44 4.62 17.02
CA GLU A 217 16.30 4.02 18.06
C GLU A 217 16.00 2.53 18.28
N SER A 218 15.03 1.97 17.55
CA SER A 218 14.64 0.55 17.64
C SER A 218 15.66 -0.34 16.92
N ASN A 219 15.71 -1.63 17.28
CA ASN A 219 16.51 -2.66 16.61
C ASN A 219 15.69 -3.92 16.30
N LEU A 220 14.36 -3.79 16.23
CA LEU A 220 13.45 -4.93 15.97
C LEU A 220 13.59 -5.50 14.56
N PHE A 221 13.97 -4.65 13.60
CA PHE A 221 14.18 -5.01 12.20
C PHE A 221 15.52 -4.48 11.71
N SER A 222 16.57 -5.29 11.82
CA SER A 222 17.91 -4.91 11.38
C SER A 222 18.29 -5.53 10.03
N GLU A 223 17.61 -6.59 9.60
CA GLU A 223 18.01 -7.46 8.50
C GLU A 223 16.94 -7.51 7.42
N THR A 224 17.34 -7.46 6.14
CA THR A 224 16.40 -7.68 5.04
C THR A 224 15.74 -9.05 5.16
N LEU A 225 14.40 -9.05 5.15
CA LEU A 225 13.60 -10.25 5.29
C LEU A 225 12.81 -10.53 4.02
N ARG A 226 13.01 -11.70 3.45
CA ARG A 226 12.13 -12.23 2.41
C ARG A 226 10.94 -12.93 3.04
N PHE A 227 9.75 -12.54 2.64
CA PHE A 227 8.49 -13.13 3.07
C PHE A 227 7.72 -13.68 1.89
N GLU A 228 7.18 -14.89 2.05
CA GLU A 228 6.25 -15.50 1.10
C GLU A 228 4.89 -15.69 1.77
N SER A 229 3.83 -15.19 1.11
CA SER A 229 2.46 -15.22 1.64
C SER A 229 1.74 -16.54 1.35
N GLY A 230 2.32 -17.41 0.53
CA GLY A 230 1.72 -18.70 0.12
C GLY A 230 0.68 -18.61 -1.00
N ILE A 231 0.34 -17.41 -1.48
CA ILE A 231 -0.63 -17.24 -2.57
C ILE A 231 -0.01 -17.60 -3.94
N ASN A 232 -0.82 -18.18 -4.83
CA ASN A 232 -0.45 -18.42 -6.23
C ASN A 232 -1.26 -17.50 -7.15
N LEU A 233 -0.59 -16.75 -8.03
CA LEU A 233 -1.22 -15.79 -8.94
C LEU A 233 -2.23 -16.41 -9.91
N LYS A 234 -2.07 -17.69 -10.28
CA LYS A 234 -3.06 -18.39 -11.12
C LYS A 234 -4.43 -18.44 -10.41
N ASN A 235 -4.42 -18.70 -9.10
CA ASN A 235 -5.65 -18.76 -8.30
C ASN A 235 -6.33 -17.39 -8.19
N LEU A 236 -5.55 -16.31 -8.03
CA LEU A 236 -6.11 -14.95 -8.04
C LEU A 236 -6.73 -14.65 -9.41
N THR A 237 -6.03 -14.98 -10.50
CA THR A 237 -6.47 -14.67 -11.87
C THR A 237 -7.81 -15.34 -12.22
N ASP A 238 -7.98 -16.61 -11.88
CA ASP A 238 -9.21 -17.36 -12.17
C ASP A 238 -10.42 -16.78 -11.39
N VAL A 239 -10.19 -16.40 -10.13
CA VAL A 239 -11.19 -15.75 -9.27
C VAL A 239 -11.58 -14.38 -9.84
N PHE A 240 -10.61 -13.55 -10.22
CA PHE A 240 -10.86 -12.17 -10.63
C PHE A 240 -11.33 -12.01 -12.08
N ASN A 241 -10.96 -12.91 -12.99
CA ASN A 241 -11.57 -12.95 -14.32
C ASN A 241 -13.07 -13.23 -14.22
N SER A 242 -13.48 -14.09 -13.29
CA SER A 242 -14.88 -14.35 -12.99
C SER A 242 -15.57 -13.12 -12.36
N ALA A 243 -14.85 -12.35 -11.52
CA ALA A 243 -15.35 -11.15 -10.84
C ALA A 243 -15.53 -9.92 -11.75
N LYS A 244 -14.81 -9.84 -12.88
CA LYS A 244 -14.96 -8.75 -13.86
C LYS A 244 -16.28 -8.81 -14.61
N ILE A 245 -16.89 -10.00 -14.66
CA ILE A 245 -18.11 -10.29 -15.42
C ILE A 245 -19.34 -10.22 -14.51
N SER A 246 -19.17 -10.45 -13.20
CA SER A 246 -20.28 -10.54 -12.26
C SER A 246 -20.90 -9.20 -11.88
N LYS A 247 -22.24 -9.17 -11.77
CA LYS A 247 -23.02 -8.11 -11.12
C LYS A 247 -23.72 -8.67 -9.87
N GLY A 248 -23.15 -8.49 -8.69
CA GLY A 248 -23.83 -8.74 -7.42
C GLY A 248 -23.70 -10.16 -6.88
N VAL A 249 -24.76 -10.98 -6.90
CA VAL A 249 -24.88 -12.26 -6.16
C VAL A 249 -23.75 -13.27 -6.46
N GLU A 250 -23.19 -13.22 -7.66
CA GLU A 250 -22.02 -14.01 -8.07
C GLU A 250 -20.74 -13.67 -7.27
N ASP A 251 -20.64 -12.44 -6.73
CA ASP A 251 -19.49 -12.00 -5.94
C ASP A 251 -19.32 -12.85 -4.68
N ALA A 252 -20.41 -13.26 -4.01
CA ALA A 252 -20.32 -14.08 -2.79
C ALA A 252 -19.74 -15.47 -3.05
N LYS A 253 -20.07 -16.09 -4.20
CA LYS A 253 -19.51 -17.39 -4.62
C LYS A 253 -18.04 -17.26 -5.00
N ILE A 254 -17.69 -16.18 -5.71
CA ILE A 254 -16.30 -15.88 -6.08
C ILE A 254 -15.44 -15.67 -4.82
N VAL A 255 -15.95 -14.90 -3.86
CA VAL A 255 -15.29 -14.71 -2.56
C VAL A 255 -15.13 -16.04 -1.81
N GLU A 256 -16.14 -16.90 -1.79
CA GLU A 256 -16.03 -18.20 -1.11
C GLU A 256 -14.96 -19.08 -1.75
N SER A 257 -14.92 -19.14 -3.08
CA SER A 257 -13.88 -19.91 -3.78
C SER A 257 -12.47 -19.35 -3.51
N LEU A 258 -12.33 -18.02 -3.42
CA LEU A 258 -11.07 -17.39 -3.01
C LEU A 258 -10.68 -17.81 -1.59
N TYR A 259 -11.63 -17.80 -0.65
CA TYR A 259 -11.40 -18.23 0.72
C TYR A 259 -10.90 -19.68 0.79
N GLU A 260 -11.62 -20.61 0.18
CA GLU A 260 -11.28 -22.05 0.20
C GLU A 260 -9.87 -22.30 -0.33
N ARG A 261 -9.55 -21.76 -1.52
CA ARG A 261 -8.22 -21.89 -2.13
C ARG A 261 -7.12 -21.22 -1.31
N SER A 262 -7.44 -20.13 -0.60
CA SER A 262 -6.47 -19.43 0.26
C SER A 262 -6.16 -20.24 1.52
N VAL A 263 -7.17 -20.89 2.12
CA VAL A 263 -6.99 -21.76 3.29
C VAL A 263 -6.13 -22.97 2.93
N GLU A 264 -6.40 -23.64 1.81
CA GLU A 264 -5.61 -24.80 1.34
C GLU A 264 -4.12 -24.49 1.20
N ARG A 265 -3.79 -23.22 0.91
CA ARG A 265 -2.42 -22.75 0.67
C ARG A 265 -1.79 -22.07 1.89
N GLY A 266 -2.53 -21.92 2.99
CA GLY A 266 -2.07 -21.17 4.16
C GLY A 266 -1.91 -19.65 3.91
N ALA A 267 -2.58 -19.11 2.90
CA ALA A 267 -2.57 -17.67 2.57
C ALA A 267 -3.52 -16.90 3.50
N LEU A 268 -3.08 -16.70 4.75
CA LEU A 268 -3.92 -16.21 5.86
C LEU A 268 -4.58 -14.86 5.55
N PHE A 269 -3.82 -13.87 5.06
CA PHE A 269 -4.35 -12.56 4.65
C PHE A 269 -5.52 -12.70 3.67
N TRP A 270 -5.31 -13.47 2.59
CA TRP A 270 -6.29 -13.65 1.53
C TRP A 270 -7.54 -14.36 2.03
N SER A 271 -7.38 -15.37 2.89
CA SER A 271 -8.50 -16.07 3.51
C SER A 271 -9.33 -15.14 4.42
N ALA A 272 -8.67 -14.28 5.22
CA ALA A 272 -9.33 -13.36 6.13
C ALA A 272 -10.06 -12.24 5.37
N ALA A 273 -9.39 -11.61 4.41
CA ALA A 273 -9.95 -10.54 3.59
C ALA A 273 -11.12 -11.03 2.72
N ALA A 274 -11.07 -12.27 2.23
CA ALA A 274 -12.20 -12.90 1.55
C ALA A 274 -13.41 -13.03 2.50
N LEU A 275 -13.24 -13.60 3.70
CA LEU A 275 -14.35 -13.72 4.66
C LEU A 275 -14.91 -12.35 5.07
N GLU A 276 -14.06 -11.36 5.31
CA GLU A 276 -14.47 -9.98 5.59
C GLU A 276 -15.35 -9.42 4.45
N ARG A 277 -14.92 -9.61 3.19
CA ARG A 277 -15.69 -9.17 2.02
C ARG A 277 -17.03 -9.90 1.91
N LYS A 278 -17.06 -11.22 2.13
CA LYS A 278 -18.31 -12.02 2.12
C LYS A 278 -19.29 -11.50 3.16
N ALA A 279 -18.83 -11.24 4.38
CA ALA A 279 -19.68 -10.71 5.44
C ALA A 279 -20.26 -9.32 5.07
N LYS A 280 -19.45 -8.43 4.50
CA LYS A 280 -19.90 -7.12 4.00
C LYS A 280 -20.92 -7.22 2.86
N ILE A 281 -20.80 -8.22 1.98
CA ILE A 281 -21.78 -8.48 0.92
C ILE A 281 -23.12 -8.92 1.52
N LEU A 282 -23.09 -9.86 2.49
CA LEU A 282 -24.29 -10.33 3.19
C LEU A 282 -25.04 -9.18 3.89
N GLU A 283 -24.33 -8.28 4.57
CA GLU A 283 -24.94 -7.13 5.25
C GLU A 283 -25.63 -6.13 4.30
N LYS A 284 -25.21 -6.07 3.04
CA LYS A 284 -25.78 -5.18 2.02
C LYS A 284 -26.93 -5.82 1.23
N SER A 285 -27.33 -7.04 1.55
CA SER A 285 -28.43 -7.71 0.88
C SER A 285 -29.75 -6.94 1.06
N PRO A 286 -30.50 -6.63 -0.02
CA PRO A 286 -31.66 -5.72 0.02
C PRO A 286 -32.95 -6.33 0.59
N GLU A 287 -32.87 -7.44 1.34
CA GLU A 287 -34.06 -8.12 1.86
C GLU A 287 -34.94 -7.20 2.70
N GLU A 288 -36.27 -7.21 2.47
CA GLU A 288 -37.22 -6.34 3.17
C GLU A 288 -37.85 -7.03 4.39
N GLU A 289 -38.00 -8.36 4.35
CA GLU A 289 -38.63 -9.14 5.41
C GLU A 289 -37.79 -9.19 6.69
N VAL A 290 -38.38 -8.77 7.82
CA VAL A 290 -37.70 -8.64 9.13
C VAL A 290 -37.07 -9.95 9.59
N ARG A 291 -37.75 -11.09 9.40
CA ARG A 291 -37.23 -12.41 9.79
C ARG A 291 -36.00 -12.78 8.97
N MET A 292 -36.03 -12.51 7.67
CA MET A 292 -34.92 -12.77 6.76
C MET A 292 -33.73 -11.85 7.05
N LYS A 293 -33.97 -10.56 7.32
CA LYS A 293 -32.93 -9.61 7.80
C LYS A 293 -32.21 -10.11 9.04
N LYS A 294 -32.95 -10.63 10.04
CA LYS A 294 -32.36 -11.17 11.28
C LYS A 294 -31.47 -12.38 10.99
N LYS A 295 -31.90 -13.28 10.10
CA LYS A 295 -31.11 -14.44 9.67
C LYS A 295 -29.82 -14.02 8.96
N ILE A 296 -29.92 -13.09 8.00
CA ILE A 296 -28.76 -12.56 7.27
C ILE A 296 -27.76 -11.88 8.20
N LYS A 297 -28.23 -11.08 9.16
CA LYS A 297 -27.36 -10.44 10.16
C LYS A 297 -26.63 -11.47 11.02
N SER A 298 -27.32 -12.54 11.42
CA SER A 298 -26.71 -13.64 12.17
C SER A 298 -25.65 -14.38 11.35
N GLU A 299 -25.91 -14.62 10.06
CA GLU A 299 -24.96 -15.26 9.15
C GLU A 299 -23.73 -14.37 8.92
N ALA A 300 -23.93 -13.08 8.63
CA ALA A 300 -22.84 -12.12 8.47
C ALA A 300 -21.97 -12.02 9.72
N SER A 301 -22.57 -11.97 10.92
CA SER A 301 -21.85 -12.00 12.20
C SER A 301 -20.99 -13.26 12.35
N ALA A 302 -21.50 -14.44 11.97
CA ALA A 302 -20.73 -15.69 11.99
C ALA A 302 -19.55 -15.67 10.99
N VAL A 303 -19.73 -15.08 9.81
CA VAL A 303 -18.65 -14.92 8.82
C VAL A 303 -17.59 -13.92 9.31
N PHE A 304 -17.99 -12.80 9.91
CA PHE A 304 -17.06 -11.86 10.54
C PHE A 304 -16.24 -12.50 11.66
N ARG A 305 -16.86 -13.34 12.49
CA ARG A 305 -16.14 -14.12 13.52
C ARG A 305 -15.03 -14.97 12.90
N ARG A 306 -15.33 -15.72 11.85
CA ARG A 306 -14.33 -16.52 11.11
C ARG A 306 -13.22 -15.64 10.50
N ALA A 307 -13.56 -14.44 10.00
CA ALA A 307 -12.57 -13.49 9.49
C ALA A 307 -11.62 -13.01 10.59
N GLY A 308 -12.16 -12.66 11.76
CA GLY A 308 -11.39 -12.28 12.95
C GLY A 308 -10.41 -13.37 13.39
N GLU A 309 -10.85 -14.63 13.42
CA GLU A 309 -10.01 -15.78 13.71
C GLU A 309 -8.85 -15.93 12.70
N GLN A 310 -9.09 -15.75 11.39
CA GLN A 310 -8.02 -15.84 10.39
C GLN A 310 -7.02 -14.69 10.52
N PHE A 311 -7.49 -13.47 10.81
CA PHE A 311 -6.60 -12.33 11.08
C PHE A 311 -5.75 -12.53 12.34
N GLU A 312 -6.29 -13.13 13.40
CA GLU A 312 -5.48 -13.49 14.58
C GLU A 312 -4.43 -14.56 14.27
N ARG A 313 -4.77 -15.56 13.44
CA ARG A 313 -3.80 -16.57 12.98
C ARG A 313 -2.69 -15.94 12.14
N GLU A 314 -3.04 -15.00 11.27
CA GLU A 314 -2.10 -14.21 10.50
C GLU A 314 -1.16 -13.40 11.40
N ALA A 315 -1.73 -12.70 12.39
CA ALA A 315 -0.94 -11.96 13.36
C ALA A 315 0.07 -12.85 14.08
N GLY A 316 -0.38 -14.01 14.59
CA GLY A 316 0.50 -14.96 15.24
C GLY A 316 1.61 -15.50 14.32
N MET A 317 1.34 -15.64 13.02
CA MET A 317 2.35 -16.02 12.03
C MET A 317 3.40 -14.92 11.85
N HIS A 318 2.99 -13.65 11.76
CA HIS A 318 3.88 -12.52 11.66
C HIS A 318 4.72 -12.31 12.93
N VAL A 319 4.14 -12.48 14.13
CA VAL A 319 4.89 -12.43 15.40
C VAL A 319 6.01 -13.49 15.42
N ARG A 320 5.72 -14.74 15.04
CA ARG A 320 6.73 -15.81 14.96
C ARG A 320 7.86 -15.53 13.97
N ARG A 321 7.63 -14.64 13.01
CA ARG A 321 8.60 -14.23 11.99
C ARG A 321 9.21 -12.85 12.28
N SER A 322 8.93 -12.26 13.44
CA SER A 322 9.37 -10.93 13.84
C SER A 322 8.95 -9.80 12.88
N ILE A 323 7.81 -9.98 12.19
CA ILE A 323 7.22 -8.96 11.31
C ILE A 323 6.11 -8.22 12.07
N LEU A 324 6.49 -7.56 13.18
CA LEU A 324 5.54 -7.06 14.16
C LEU A 324 4.54 -6.05 13.60
N PHE A 325 4.97 -5.20 12.66
CA PHE A 325 4.09 -4.23 12.00
C PHE A 325 2.90 -4.89 11.28
N LEU A 326 3.16 -5.95 10.51
CA LEU A 326 2.08 -6.70 9.84
C LEU A 326 1.23 -7.48 10.85
N ALA A 327 1.82 -7.96 11.95
CA ALA A 327 1.06 -8.57 13.04
C ALA A 327 0.07 -7.58 13.66
N THR A 328 0.51 -6.34 13.92
CA THR A 328 -0.33 -5.26 14.44
C THR A 328 -1.47 -4.95 13.48
N HIS A 329 -1.19 -4.79 12.18
CA HIS A 329 -2.23 -4.54 11.18
C HIS A 329 -3.24 -5.69 11.08
N ALA A 330 -2.78 -6.95 11.19
CA ALA A 330 -3.66 -8.10 11.23
C ALA A 330 -4.55 -8.10 12.49
N LEU A 331 -4.03 -7.77 13.66
CA LEU A 331 -4.83 -7.66 14.88
C LEU A 331 -5.89 -6.55 14.79
N LEU A 332 -5.56 -5.40 14.21
CA LEU A 332 -6.51 -4.30 14.01
C LEU A 332 -7.63 -4.67 13.02
N ASP A 333 -7.31 -5.40 11.96
CA ASP A 333 -8.33 -5.97 11.06
C ASP A 333 -9.20 -7.01 11.76
N GLY A 334 -8.57 -7.84 12.62
CA GLY A 334 -9.25 -8.80 13.47
C GLY A 334 -10.22 -8.12 14.44
N GLU A 335 -9.79 -7.04 15.12
CA GLU A 335 -10.64 -6.23 15.99
C GLU A 335 -11.88 -5.72 15.24
N TYR A 336 -11.69 -5.15 14.04
CA TYR A 336 -12.81 -4.69 13.22
C TYR A 336 -13.82 -5.82 13.00
N CYS A 337 -13.33 -7.00 12.58
CA CYS A 337 -14.19 -8.17 12.37
C CYS A 337 -14.89 -8.62 13.66
N TRP A 338 -14.19 -8.63 14.79
CA TRP A 338 -14.76 -8.99 16.09
C TRP A 338 -15.88 -8.06 16.53
N ARG A 339 -15.70 -6.74 16.37
CA ARG A 339 -16.74 -5.74 16.64
C ARG A 339 -17.96 -5.96 15.76
N ARG A 340 -17.77 -6.18 14.45
CA ARG A 340 -18.86 -6.48 13.52
C ARG A 340 -19.58 -7.79 13.84
N ALA A 341 -18.87 -8.77 14.39
CA ALA A 341 -19.43 -10.03 14.88
C ALA A 341 -20.18 -9.91 16.21
N GLY A 342 -20.09 -8.77 16.92
CA GLY A 342 -20.65 -8.59 18.26
C GLY A 342 -19.85 -9.29 19.37
N ALA A 343 -18.59 -9.65 19.11
CA ALA A 343 -17.69 -10.30 20.05
C ALA A 343 -16.76 -9.28 20.72
N GLU A 344 -17.32 -8.42 21.58
CA GLU A 344 -16.62 -7.26 22.14
C GLU A 344 -15.35 -7.64 22.93
N GLN A 345 -15.38 -8.75 23.68
CA GLN A 345 -14.20 -9.19 24.43
C GLN A 345 -13.04 -9.57 23.51
N ASN A 346 -13.30 -10.24 22.38
CA ASN A 346 -12.27 -10.58 21.39
C ASN A 346 -11.71 -9.31 20.73
N ALA A 347 -12.57 -8.33 20.43
CA ALA A 347 -12.16 -7.05 19.88
C ALA A 347 -11.20 -6.32 20.83
N ILE A 348 -11.57 -6.21 22.11
CA ILE A 348 -10.72 -5.59 23.14
C ILE A 348 -9.37 -6.33 23.25
N GLN A 349 -9.37 -7.66 23.28
CA GLN A 349 -8.13 -8.44 23.34
C GLN A 349 -7.24 -8.24 22.11
N ALA A 350 -7.82 -8.17 20.91
CA ALA A 350 -7.08 -7.89 19.68
C ALA A 350 -6.43 -6.48 19.72
N ARG A 351 -7.18 -5.48 20.19
CA ARG A 351 -6.66 -4.11 20.38
C ARG A 351 -5.51 -4.05 21.39
N ILE A 352 -5.66 -4.68 22.56
CA ILE A 352 -4.60 -4.71 23.59
C ILE A 352 -3.32 -5.34 23.03
N LYS A 353 -3.43 -6.46 22.30
CA LYS A 353 -2.27 -7.07 21.65
C LYS A 353 -1.63 -6.15 20.61
N ALA A 354 -2.44 -5.44 19.81
CA ALA A 354 -1.94 -4.51 18.81
C ALA A 354 -1.21 -3.32 19.45
N GLU A 355 -1.75 -2.78 20.55
CA GLU A 355 -1.13 -1.70 21.32
C GLU A 355 0.19 -2.13 21.95
N ALA A 356 0.26 -3.34 22.53
CA ALA A 356 1.51 -3.88 23.06
C ALA A 356 2.60 -3.99 21.98
N LEU A 357 2.24 -4.39 20.76
CA LEU A 357 3.18 -4.43 19.64
C LEU A 357 3.59 -3.02 19.16
N TYR A 358 2.70 -2.03 19.18
CA TYR A 358 3.06 -0.65 18.89
C TYR A 358 4.05 -0.09 19.92
N ASP A 359 3.79 -0.34 21.19
CA ASP A 359 4.68 0.07 22.28
C ASP A 359 6.05 -0.61 22.15
N GLU A 360 6.10 -1.91 21.82
CA GLU A 360 7.35 -2.64 21.52
C GLU A 360 8.10 -2.00 20.35
N MET A 361 7.39 -1.60 19.29
CA MET A 361 7.96 -0.91 18.13
C MET A 361 8.32 0.57 18.40
N GLY A 362 7.92 1.16 19.53
CA GLY A 362 8.09 2.60 19.76
C GLY A 362 7.36 3.45 18.71
N LEU A 363 6.26 2.94 18.16
CA LEU A 363 5.44 3.62 17.17
C LEU A 363 4.26 4.33 17.85
N GLU A 364 3.91 5.52 17.35
CA GLU A 364 2.67 6.18 17.78
C GLU A 364 1.46 5.30 17.49
N ARG A 365 0.57 5.20 18.47
CA ARG A 365 -0.73 4.53 18.34
C ARG A 365 -1.62 5.36 17.41
N ARG A 366 -1.63 5.03 16.12
CA ARG A 366 -2.42 5.74 15.09
C ARG A 366 -3.83 5.20 14.94
#